data_AF-X0UI92-F1
#
_entry.id   AF-X0UI92-F1
#
_cell.length_a   1.000
_cell.length_b   1.000
_cell.length_c   1.000
_cell.angle_alpha   90.00
_cell.angle_beta   90.00
_cell.angle_gamma   90.00
#
_symmetry.space_group_name_H-M   'P 1'
#
loop_
_entity.id
_entity.type
_entity.pdbx_description
1 polymer ?
#
loop_
_entity_poly.entity_id
_entity_poly.type
_entity_poly.pdbx_seq_one_letter_code
_entity_poly.pdbx_strand_id
1 'polypeptide(L)' 'MKTVTLYADWQPKPDFKLGAKDIDGKLTYLGSKVWKNPEIKIVEKDIPKIGPTEVLIKVRACGICGSDVHMAQPDDD' A
#
# COMPACT_ATOMS: atom_id res chain seq x y z
N MET A 1 -8.55 -13.83 8.09
CA MET A 1 -8.81 -12.54 8.76
C MET A 1 -9.13 -11.50 7.71
N LYS A 2 -10.36 -10.97 7.71
CA LYS A 2 -10.80 -9.91 6.80
C LYS A 2 -9.93 -8.66 6.96
N THR A 3 -9.33 -8.21 5.87
CA THR A 3 -8.38 -7.09 5.84
C THR A 3 -8.67 -6.21 4.63
N VAL A 4 -8.76 -4.90 4.84
CA VAL A 4 -8.78 -3.91 3.76
C VAL A 4 -7.36 -3.80 3.19
N THR A 5 -7.20 -4.08 1.90
CA THR A 5 -5.90 -4.03 1.20
C THR A 5 -6.02 -3.18 -0.05
N LEU A 6 -5.08 -2.26 -0.24
CA LEU A 6 -4.93 -1.47 -1.46
C LEU A 6 -3.99 -2.21 -2.43
N TYR A 7 -4.44 -2.37 -3.67
CA TYR A 7 -3.65 -2.88 -4.79
C TYR A 7 -3.43 -1.75 -5.79
N ALA A 8 -2.34 -1.81 -6.54
CA ALA A 8 -2.05 -0.86 -7.62
C ALA A 8 -1.08 -1.51 -8.61
N ASP A 9 -1.04 -0.98 -9.83
CA ASP A 9 -0.12 -1.37 -10.88
C ASP A 9 1.20 -0.60 -10.74
N TRP A 10 2.33 -1.28 -10.88
CA TRP A 10 3.64 -0.63 -11.04
C TRP A 10 3.76 -0.08 -12.46
N GLN A 11 3.49 1.22 -12.64
CA GLN A 11 3.55 1.93 -13.92
C GLN A 11 4.27 3.28 -13.77
N PRO A 12 5.61 3.29 -13.64
CA PRO A 12 6.40 4.51 -13.52
C PRO A 12 6.13 5.53 -14.62
N LYS A 13 6.00 6.82 -14.23
CA LYS A 13 6.00 7.94 -15.18
C LYS A 13 7.35 7.98 -15.93
N PRO A 14 7.39 8.48 -17.19
CA PRO A 14 8.61 8.41 -18.00
C PRO A 14 9.85 9.10 -17.41
N ASP A 15 9.66 10.09 -16.53
CA ASP A 15 10.72 10.83 -15.84
C ASP A 15 11.20 10.15 -14.54
N PHE A 16 10.56 9.07 -14.11
CA PHE A 16 10.91 8.36 -12.89
C PHE A 16 12.23 7.60 -13.04
N LYS A 17 13.06 7.65 -12.00
CA LYS A 17 14.28 6.86 -11.86
C LYS A 17 14.23 6.15 -10.52
N LEU A 18 14.57 4.86 -10.51
CA LEU A 18 14.66 4.07 -9.29
C LEU A 18 15.63 4.73 -8.30
N GLY A 19 15.10 5.10 -7.12
CA GLY A 19 15.90 5.61 -6.03
C GLY A 19 16.74 4.51 -5.35
N ALA A 20 17.74 4.91 -4.58
CA ALA A 20 18.65 3.97 -3.90
C ALA A 20 17.95 3.01 -2.91
N LYS A 21 16.71 3.29 -2.52
CA LYS A 21 15.88 2.48 -1.61
C LYS A 21 14.65 1.89 -2.28
N ASP A 22 14.43 2.19 -3.55
CA ASP A 22 13.31 1.63 -4.29
C ASP A 22 13.60 0.18 -4.67
N ILE A 23 12.55 -0.63 -4.77
CA ILE A 23 12.62 -2.01 -5.23
C ILE A 23 11.68 -2.11 -6.42
N ASP A 24 12.24 -2.35 -7.59
CA ASP A 24 11.49 -2.43 -8.84
C ASP A 24 10.32 -3.42 -8.73
N GLY A 25 9.13 -2.96 -9.13
CA GLY A 25 7.88 -3.72 -9.05
C GLY A 25 7.31 -3.92 -7.64
N LYS A 26 7.91 -3.36 -6.58
CA LYS A 26 7.52 -3.66 -5.19
C LYS A 26 7.43 -2.46 -4.25
N LEU A 27 8.36 -1.52 -4.33
CA LEU A 27 8.47 -0.41 -3.38
C LEU A 27 9.04 0.82 -4.07
N THR A 28 8.42 1.97 -3.86
CA THR A 28 9.04 3.25 -4.16
C THR A 28 8.77 4.27 -3.06
N TYR A 29 9.68 5.21 -2.88
CA TYR A 29 9.51 6.39 -2.04
C TYR A 29 8.72 7.51 -2.73
N LEU A 30 8.44 7.40 -4.04
CA LEU A 30 7.72 8.40 -4.83
C LEU A 30 6.42 7.82 -5.40
N GLY A 31 5.47 7.47 -4.52
CA GLY A 31 4.26 6.72 -4.89
C GLY A 31 3.48 7.27 -6.09
N SER A 32 3.21 8.59 -6.14
CA SER A 32 2.46 9.23 -7.24
C SER A 32 3.22 9.31 -8.58
N LYS A 33 4.51 8.95 -8.60
CA LYS A 33 5.30 8.80 -9.81
C LYS A 33 5.27 7.37 -10.36
N VAL A 34 4.70 6.40 -9.63
CA VAL A 34 4.83 4.97 -9.96
C VAL A 34 3.54 4.17 -9.91
N TRP A 35 2.78 4.27 -8.82
CA TRP A 35 1.59 3.43 -8.66
C TRP A 35 0.43 4.01 -9.47
N LYS A 36 -0.19 3.19 -10.33
CA LYS A 36 -1.39 3.55 -11.12
C LYS A 36 -2.54 2.58 -10.80
N ASN A 37 -3.78 3.00 -11.07
CA ASN A 37 -5.00 2.21 -10.90
C ASN A 37 -5.17 1.62 -9.47
N PRO A 38 -5.20 2.46 -8.41
CA PRO A 38 -5.41 1.98 -7.06
C PRO A 38 -6.79 1.31 -6.91
N GLU A 39 -6.83 0.13 -6.29
CA GLU A 39 -8.05 -0.62 -6.03
C GLU A 39 -8.08 -1.17 -4.60
N ILE A 40 -9.10 -0.80 -3.82
CA ILE A 40 -9.30 -1.31 -2.46
C ILE A 40 -10.13 -2.60 -2.52
N LYS A 41 -9.63 -3.66 -1.87
CA LYS A 41 -10.36 -4.93 -1.68
C LYS A 41 -10.37 -5.34 -0.22
N ILE A 42 -11.47 -5.99 0.19
CA ILE A 42 -11.51 -6.77 1.43
C ILE A 42 -11.08 -8.19 1.09
N VAL A 43 -9.97 -8.64 1.67
CA VAL A 43 -9.40 -9.97 1.44
C VAL A 43 -9.25 -10.75 2.74
N GLU A 44 -9.18 -12.08 2.65
CA GLU A 44 -8.84 -12.93 3.78
C GLU A 44 -7.31 -13.10 3.87
N LYS A 45 -6.74 -12.87 5.06
CA LYS A 45 -5.32 -13.11 5.36
C LYS A 45 -5.15 -14.04 6.56
N ASP A 46 -4.08 -14.83 6.56
CA ASP A 46 -3.72 -15.66 7.71
C ASP A 46 -3.31 -14.84 8.93
N ILE A 47 -3.41 -15.44 10.12
CA ILE A 47 -2.82 -14.87 11.33
C ILE A 47 -1.29 -14.91 11.17
N PRO A 48 -0.58 -13.78 11.31
CA PRO A 48 0.87 -13.74 11.11
C PRO A 48 1.61 -14.54 12.19
N LYS A 49 2.79 -15.05 11.84
CA LYS A 49 3.75 -15.58 12.81
C LYS A 49 4.37 -14.39 13.57
N ILE A 50 4.42 -14.48 14.89
CA ILE A 50 4.86 -13.40 15.77
C ILE A 50 6.30 -13.69 16.22
N GLY A 51 7.20 -12.72 16.07
CA GLY A 51 8.55 -12.77 16.59
C GLY A 51 8.65 -12.59 18.11
N PRO A 52 9.84 -12.74 18.71
CA PRO A 52 10.02 -12.70 20.16
C PRO A 52 9.73 -11.33 20.80
N THR A 53 9.70 -10.26 20.00
CA THR A 53 9.49 -8.87 20.45
C THR A 53 8.22 -8.23 19.86
N GLU A 54 7.36 -9.02 19.22
CA GLU A 54 6.15 -8.52 18.55
C GLU A 54 4.89 -8.89 19.34
N VAL A 55 3.79 -8.18 19.08
CA VAL A 55 2.48 -8.46 19.68
C VAL A 55 1.41 -8.56 18.59
N LEU A 56 0.41 -9.42 18.80
CA LEU A 56 -0.77 -9.49 17.95
C LEU A 56 -1.91 -8.68 18.56
N ILE A 57 -2.37 -7.67 17.83
CA ILE A 57 -3.42 -6.76 18.30
C ILE A 57 -4.74 -7.10 17.63
N LYS A 58 -5.78 -7.29 18.45
CA LYS A 58 -7.17 -7.31 17.97
C LYS A 58 -7.67 -5.89 17.80
N VAL A 59 -7.56 -5.35 16.59
CA VAL A 59 -8.01 -3.99 16.24
C VAL A 59 -9.49 -3.82 16.60
N ARG A 60 -9.82 -2.74 17.33
CA ARG A 60 -11.20 -2.37 17.69
C ARG A 60 -11.72 -1.18 16.88
N ALA A 61 -10.85 -0.23 16.57
CA ALA A 61 -11.13 0.93 15.76
C ALA A 61 -9.87 1.32 14.95
N CYS A 62 -10.07 1.82 13.75
CA CYS A 62 -9.03 2.41 12.89
C CYS A 62 -9.69 3.53 12.09
N GLY A 63 -9.16 4.75 12.19
CA GLY A 63 -9.68 5.90 11.44
C GLY A 63 -9.15 5.93 10.02
N ILE A 64 -9.92 6.53 9.11
CA ILE A 64 -9.45 6.80 7.74
C ILE A 64 -8.69 8.12 7.76
N CYS A 65 -7.41 8.08 7.39
CA CYS A 65 -6.56 9.25 7.26
C CYS A 65 -6.71 9.89 5.87
N GLY A 66 -6.39 11.18 5.74
CA GLY A 66 -6.30 11.83 4.43
C GLY A 66 -5.30 11.14 3.50
N SER A 67 -4.23 10.54 4.04
CA SER A 67 -3.30 9.74 3.23
C SER A 67 -3.95 8.50 2.63
N ASP A 68 -4.88 7.86 3.32
CA ASP A 68 -5.60 6.69 2.80
C ASP A 68 -6.48 7.10 1.61
N VAL A 69 -7.13 8.26 1.74
CA VAL A 69 -7.92 8.87 0.65
C VAL A 69 -7.01 9.16 -0.54
N HIS A 70 -5.87 9.83 -0.35
CA HIS A 70 -4.95 10.17 -1.44
C HIS A 70 -4.25 8.95 -2.07
N MET A 71 -4.00 7.88 -1.31
CA MET A 71 -3.45 6.64 -1.87
C MET A 71 -4.48 5.90 -2.74
N ALA A 72 -5.78 6.05 -2.44
CA ALA A 72 -6.87 5.43 -3.20
C ALA A 72 -7.42 6.31 -4.33
N GLN A 73 -6.98 7.57 -4.41
CA GLN A 73 -7.42 8.54 -5.40
C GLN A 73 -6.42 8.57 -6.57
N PRO A 74 -6.80 8.10 -7.78
CA PRO A 74 -5.98 8.30 -8.97
C PRO A 74 -6.05 9.76 -9.45
N ASP A 75 -5.05 10.17 -10.24
CA ASP A 75 -5.16 11.34 -11.11
C ASP A 75 -6.28 11.08 -12.16
N ASP A 76 -6.88 12.13 -12.72
CA ASP A 76 -7.97 12.01 -13.72
C ASP A 76 -7.50 11.42 -15.09
N ASP A 77 -6.18 11.18 -15.27
CA ASP A 77 -5.51 10.71 -16.51
C ASP A 77 -4.80 9.31 -16.40
#